data_AF-A0A812JCB6-F1
#
_entry.id   AF-A0A812JCB6-F1
#
_cell.length_a   1.000
_cell.length_b   1.000
_cell.length_c   1.000
_cell.angle_alpha   90.00
_cell.angle_beta   90.00
_cell.angle_gamma   90.00
#
_symmetry.space_group_name_H-M   'P 1'
#
loop_
_entity.id
_entity.type
_entity.pdbx_description
1 polymer ?
#
loop_
_entity_poly.entity_id
_entity_poly.type
_entity_poly.pdbx_seq_one_letter_code
_entity_poly.pdbx_strand_id
1 'polypeptide(L)'
;MMPARALAFHPRTPPYMRWGLPLLMAETILMFVSSNSGIGAGVVVSVTANGRPVVDLPPTFQFSLIGSIKDMWQGKVYGLAFLILGFSGLWPYIKPILMLVCWFTPPSRLSVAKRQGLLNFLDAFGKWSLVDTFFMVLCMVAFNFDLRATTDGPKLLHDIFHEAGAEAAFNVHVQPDLGFFTFLAATFLSLIAGHITTACHRYAHKLGEFGVEEDNDKRRLCYVLCSSPLDVHGPTISIGVSLLLVLCGTFLETFNFNFLGMAGYALGEEARHRPFSVFSLGTRIRSSNPDPDSAGILILAGVYFLFTTIVVVAYHVILMVLWTAPLSRRAQKQWLLTAQVFNAWSGLDVFCVTILAGILELREFAHFIVGDKCDAINQAVAKTTLADKLPGGVTCFDVESTLRVGFLILALAVVISTITGHIMMAKCSKALCAPPADADVREEA
;
A
#
# COMPACT_ATOMS: atom_id res chain seq x y z
N MET A 1 -32.89 -2.33 -34.64
CA MET A 1 -31.74 -2.38 -33.71
C MET A 1 -31.38 -0.96 -33.28
N MET A 2 -31.48 -0.63 -31.98
CA MET A 2 -30.86 0.61 -31.49
C MET A 2 -29.33 0.45 -31.58
N PRO A 3 -28.57 1.42 -32.08
CA PRO A 3 -27.10 1.32 -32.12
C PRO A 3 -26.58 1.10 -30.70
N ALA A 4 -25.66 0.14 -30.54
CA ALA A 4 -25.08 -0.18 -29.25
C ALA A 4 -24.42 1.07 -28.65
N ARG A 5 -25.06 1.64 -27.62
CA ARG A 5 -24.62 2.89 -27.00
C ARG A 5 -23.48 2.64 -26.02
N ALA A 6 -22.59 3.62 -25.87
CA ALA A 6 -21.59 3.61 -24.80
C ALA A 6 -22.26 3.56 -23.41
N LEU A 7 -21.50 3.16 -22.39
CA LEU A 7 -22.03 2.99 -21.03
C LEU A 7 -22.61 4.29 -20.46
N ALA A 8 -21.98 5.43 -20.78
CA ALA A 8 -22.46 6.77 -20.46
C ALA A 8 -23.89 7.05 -21.00
N PHE A 9 -24.26 6.47 -22.14
CA PHE A 9 -25.53 6.71 -22.83
C PHE A 9 -26.46 5.50 -22.79
N HIS A 10 -26.14 4.50 -21.96
CA HIS A 10 -26.95 3.31 -21.81
C HIS A 10 -28.28 3.66 -21.09
N PRO A 11 -29.45 3.15 -21.55
CA PRO A 11 -30.74 3.50 -20.97
C PRO A 11 -30.87 3.21 -19.47
N ARG A 12 -30.19 2.18 -18.98
CA ARG A 12 -30.18 1.80 -17.56
C ARG A 12 -29.22 2.64 -16.71
N THR A 13 -28.30 3.41 -17.29
CA THR A 13 -27.36 4.22 -16.51
C THR A 13 -28.09 5.46 -15.97
N PRO A 14 -28.16 5.64 -14.63
CA PRO A 14 -28.84 6.78 -14.02
C PRO A 14 -28.27 8.12 -14.49
N PRO A 15 -29.08 9.18 -14.67
CA PRO A 15 -28.63 10.45 -15.22
C PRO A 15 -27.45 11.10 -14.46
N TYR A 16 -27.44 11.02 -13.13
CA TYR A 16 -26.37 11.57 -12.30
C TYR A 16 -25.04 10.83 -12.50
N MET A 17 -25.06 9.52 -12.75
CA MET A 17 -23.85 8.73 -13.00
C MET A 17 -23.23 9.03 -14.36
N ARG A 18 -24.03 9.44 -15.37
CA ARG A 18 -23.54 9.70 -16.74
C ARG A 18 -22.42 10.72 -16.78
N TRP A 19 -22.56 11.77 -15.98
CA TRP A 19 -21.61 12.88 -15.90
C TRP A 19 -20.84 12.91 -14.58
N GLY A 20 -21.46 12.50 -13.47
CA GLY A 20 -20.80 12.49 -12.16
C GLY A 20 -19.58 11.57 -12.11
N LEU A 21 -19.65 10.38 -12.73
CA LEU A 21 -18.54 9.43 -12.68
C LEU A 21 -17.34 9.88 -13.55
N PRO A 22 -17.51 10.37 -14.79
CA PRO A 22 -16.44 11.02 -15.53
C PRO A 22 -15.83 12.22 -14.82
N LEU A 23 -16.65 13.05 -14.16
CA LEU A 23 -16.17 14.20 -13.39
C LEU A 23 -15.31 13.73 -12.21
N LEU A 24 -15.74 12.72 -11.46
CA LEU A 24 -14.96 12.11 -10.38
C LEU A 24 -13.60 11.57 -10.89
N MET A 25 -13.59 10.90 -12.05
CA MET A 25 -12.34 10.40 -12.64
C MET A 25 -11.42 11.56 -13.08
N ALA A 26 -11.98 12.63 -13.67
CA ALA A 26 -11.22 13.81 -14.05
C ALA A 26 -10.65 14.55 -12.83
N GLU A 27 -11.43 14.72 -11.78
CA GLU A 27 -11.00 15.27 -10.49
C GLU A 27 -9.87 14.43 -9.89
N THR A 28 -10.01 13.11 -9.89
CA THR A 28 -8.98 12.18 -9.41
C THR A 28 -7.66 12.35 -10.19
N ILE A 29 -7.73 12.51 -11.52
CA ILE A 29 -6.55 12.80 -12.36
C ILE A 29 -5.92 14.14 -11.96
N LEU A 30 -6.73 15.19 -11.77
CA LEU A 30 -6.23 16.51 -11.36
C LEU A 30 -5.57 16.47 -9.98
N MET A 31 -6.12 15.71 -9.03
CA MET A 31 -5.50 15.50 -7.72
C MET A 31 -4.15 14.78 -7.84
N PHE A 32 -4.02 13.76 -8.70
CA PHE A 32 -2.73 13.13 -8.95
C PHE A 32 -1.72 14.10 -9.57
N VAL A 33 -2.14 14.93 -10.53
CA VAL A 33 -1.27 15.97 -11.12
C VAL A 33 -0.82 16.97 -10.06
N SER A 34 -1.75 17.46 -9.23
CA SER A 34 -1.46 18.40 -8.15
C SER A 34 -0.48 17.80 -7.13
N SER A 35 -0.73 16.57 -6.71
CA SER A 35 0.14 15.83 -5.80
C SER A 35 1.55 15.66 -6.37
N ASN A 36 1.65 15.12 -7.58
CA ASN A 36 2.91 14.71 -8.19
C ASN A 36 3.75 15.90 -8.66
N SER A 37 3.14 17.09 -8.79
CA SER A 37 3.84 18.36 -9.05
C SER A 37 4.32 19.05 -7.77
N GLY A 38 3.79 18.64 -6.61
CA GLY A 38 4.12 19.21 -5.31
C GLY A 38 5.25 18.47 -4.58
N ILE A 39 5.55 18.96 -3.38
CA ILE A 39 6.43 18.27 -2.43
C ILE A 39 5.60 17.20 -1.72
N GLY A 40 6.11 15.96 -1.72
CA GLY A 40 5.44 14.81 -1.10
C GLY A 40 5.86 14.60 0.35
N ALA A 41 7.14 14.80 0.66
CA ALA A 41 7.65 14.73 2.03
C ALA A 41 8.96 15.50 2.19
N GLY A 42 9.36 15.74 3.42
CA GLY A 42 10.68 16.29 3.75
C GLY A 42 11.34 15.59 4.93
N VAL A 43 12.67 15.59 4.96
CA VAL A 43 13.45 15.31 6.18
C VAL A 43 13.54 16.60 6.97
N VAL A 44 13.01 16.59 8.18
CA VAL A 44 12.98 17.76 9.07
C VAL A 44 13.79 17.44 10.32
N VAL A 45 14.55 18.44 10.76
CA VAL A 45 15.27 18.41 12.04
C VAL A 45 14.52 19.35 12.98
N SER A 46 13.92 18.78 14.02
CA SER A 46 13.21 19.52 15.05
C SER A 46 14.01 19.52 16.35
N VAL A 47 14.04 20.67 17.02
CA VAL A 47 14.67 20.83 18.34
C VAL A 47 13.56 20.98 19.37
N THR A 48 13.52 20.04 20.31
CA THR A 48 12.59 20.08 21.44
C THR A 48 13.33 20.41 22.72
N ALA A 49 12.72 21.20 23.62
CA ALA A 49 13.24 21.46 24.96
C ALA A 49 12.13 21.21 25.99
N ASN A 50 12.41 20.43 27.03
CA ASN A 50 11.43 20.06 28.07
C ASN A 50 10.13 19.45 27.47
N GLY A 51 10.27 18.68 26.39
CA GLY A 51 9.15 18.04 25.68
C GLY A 51 8.32 18.98 24.81
N ARG A 52 8.72 20.24 24.60
CA ARG A 52 8.04 21.19 23.70
C ARG A 52 8.90 21.53 22.49
N PRO A 53 8.33 21.66 21.28
CA PRO A 53 9.08 22.13 20.11
C PRO A 53 9.52 23.58 20.31
N VAL A 54 10.81 23.86 20.11
CA VAL A 54 11.40 25.20 20.25
C VAL A 54 11.66 25.80 18.87
N VAL A 55 12.22 25.02 17.95
CA VAL A 55 12.52 25.42 16.57
C VAL A 55 12.32 24.23 15.64
N ASP A 56 11.48 24.43 14.61
CA ASP A 56 11.46 23.58 13.43
C ASP A 56 12.36 24.20 12.37
N LEU A 57 13.46 23.53 12.05
CA LEU A 57 14.34 23.97 10.97
C LEU A 57 13.66 23.67 9.63
N PRO A 58 13.87 24.51 8.60
CA PRO A 58 13.36 24.19 7.27
C PRO A 58 13.86 22.80 6.83
N PRO A 59 13.08 22.07 6.01
CA PRO A 59 13.44 20.71 5.62
C PRO A 59 14.84 20.69 5.00
N THR A 60 15.72 19.85 5.54
CA THR A 60 17.08 19.67 5.03
C THR A 60 17.10 18.95 3.69
N PHE A 61 16.04 18.20 3.40
CA PHE A 61 15.82 17.55 2.11
C PHE A 61 14.32 17.43 1.82
N GLN A 62 13.90 17.72 0.59
CA GLN A 62 12.51 17.60 0.15
C GLN A 62 12.41 16.59 -0.98
N PHE A 63 11.44 15.70 -0.87
CA PHE A 63 11.12 14.66 -1.82
C PHE A 63 9.88 15.05 -2.62
N SER A 64 10.07 15.33 -3.91
CA SER A 64 8.99 15.30 -4.90
C SER A 64 9.08 13.98 -5.67
N LEU A 65 7.98 13.52 -6.28
CA LEU A 65 8.00 12.27 -7.05
C LEU A 65 9.11 12.25 -8.11
N ILE A 66 9.23 13.31 -8.90
CA ILE A 66 10.23 13.42 -9.96
C ILE A 66 11.64 13.54 -9.38
N GLY A 67 11.81 14.28 -8.28
CA GLY A 67 13.07 14.38 -7.55
C GLY A 67 13.53 13.01 -7.05
N SER A 68 12.66 12.31 -6.30
CA SER A 68 12.92 10.97 -5.78
C SER A 68 13.31 9.97 -6.86
N ILE A 69 12.64 9.98 -8.02
CA ILE A 69 13.00 9.08 -9.14
C ILE A 69 14.39 9.41 -9.69
N LYS A 70 14.72 10.70 -9.86
CA LYS A 70 16.05 11.12 -10.34
C LYS A 70 17.14 10.74 -9.33
N ASP A 71 16.88 10.97 -8.06
CA ASP A 71 17.78 10.67 -6.96
C ASP A 71 18.04 9.16 -6.85
N MET A 72 16.99 8.35 -6.90
CA MET A 72 17.11 6.88 -6.90
C MET A 72 17.84 6.37 -8.16
N TRP A 73 17.57 6.96 -9.33
CA TRP A 73 18.27 6.60 -10.56
C TRP A 73 19.77 6.89 -10.49
N GLN A 74 20.15 8.06 -9.97
CA GLN A 74 21.55 8.44 -9.78
C GLN A 74 22.23 7.60 -8.69
N GLY A 75 21.50 7.26 -7.63
CA GLY A 75 21.93 6.34 -6.58
C GLY A 75 22.04 4.88 -7.02
N LYS A 76 21.72 4.55 -8.29
CA LYS A 76 21.66 3.18 -8.84
C LYS A 76 20.65 2.27 -8.13
N VAL A 77 19.65 2.88 -7.50
CA VAL A 77 18.53 2.27 -6.78
C VAL A 77 17.38 2.08 -7.78
N TYR A 78 17.63 1.24 -8.79
CA TYR A 78 16.75 1.15 -9.95
C TYR A 78 15.42 0.44 -9.64
N GLY A 79 15.42 -0.57 -8.75
CA GLY A 79 14.23 -1.35 -8.44
C GLY A 79 13.11 -0.48 -7.87
N LEU A 80 13.43 0.29 -6.84
CA LEU A 80 12.55 1.23 -6.18
C LEU A 80 12.15 2.39 -7.11
N ALA A 81 13.09 2.90 -7.92
CA ALA A 81 12.78 3.92 -8.93
C ALA A 81 11.70 3.44 -9.92
N PHE A 82 11.81 2.20 -10.43
CA PHE A 82 10.81 1.61 -11.32
C PHE A 82 9.48 1.35 -10.62
N LEU A 83 9.49 0.87 -9.37
CA LEU A 83 8.27 0.64 -8.60
C LEU A 83 7.51 1.94 -8.36
N ILE A 84 8.20 3.00 -7.90
CA ILE A 84 7.57 4.29 -7.62
C ILE A 84 7.13 4.97 -8.92
N LEU A 85 7.96 4.98 -9.97
CA LEU A 85 7.57 5.51 -11.29
C LEU A 85 6.35 4.76 -11.85
N GLY A 86 6.34 3.43 -11.76
CA GLY A 86 5.25 2.60 -12.26
C GLY A 86 3.95 2.82 -11.50
N PHE A 87 3.98 2.69 -10.18
CA PHE A 87 2.78 2.61 -9.36
C PHE A 87 2.28 3.94 -8.79
N SER A 88 3.15 4.95 -8.70
CA SER A 88 2.82 6.29 -8.20
C SER A 88 2.98 7.39 -9.25
N GLY A 89 3.77 7.12 -10.29
CA GLY A 89 3.84 7.96 -11.49
C GLY A 89 2.79 7.56 -12.53
N LEU A 90 2.96 6.42 -13.20
CA LEU A 90 2.20 6.09 -14.42
C LEU A 90 0.80 5.53 -14.12
N TRP A 91 0.72 4.52 -13.24
CA TRP A 91 -0.51 3.78 -12.95
C TRP A 91 -1.68 4.67 -12.47
N PRO A 92 -1.47 5.67 -11.57
CA PRO A 92 -2.52 6.57 -11.11
C PRO A 92 -3.19 7.38 -12.22
N TYR A 93 -2.54 7.57 -13.37
CA TYR A 93 -3.14 8.20 -14.55
C TYR A 93 -3.74 7.16 -15.52
N ILE A 94 -3.02 6.06 -15.77
CA ILE A 94 -3.46 5.02 -16.71
C ILE A 94 -4.82 4.45 -16.29
N LYS A 95 -4.99 4.13 -15.00
CA LYS A 95 -6.23 3.53 -14.50
C LYS A 95 -7.48 4.39 -14.76
N PRO A 96 -7.58 5.64 -14.26
CA PRO A 96 -8.77 6.47 -14.50
C PRO A 96 -8.98 6.79 -15.99
N ILE A 97 -7.91 6.95 -16.79
CA ILE A 97 -8.03 7.13 -18.24
C ILE A 97 -8.66 5.89 -18.90
N LEU A 98 -8.20 4.68 -18.57
CA LEU A 98 -8.78 3.46 -19.11
C LEU A 98 -10.23 3.26 -18.65
N MET A 99 -10.56 3.68 -17.42
CA MET A 99 -11.95 3.68 -16.95
C MET A 99 -12.84 4.66 -17.73
N LEU A 100 -12.34 5.86 -18.05
CA LEU A 100 -13.02 6.82 -18.94
C LEU A 100 -13.21 6.23 -20.35
N VAL A 101 -12.20 5.54 -20.89
CA VAL A 101 -12.30 4.82 -22.17
C VAL A 101 -13.40 3.76 -22.08
N CYS A 102 -13.47 2.97 -21.02
CA CYS A 102 -14.55 2.01 -20.81
C CYS A 102 -15.94 2.67 -20.74
N TRP A 103 -16.03 3.88 -20.16
CA TRP A 103 -17.27 4.62 -19.99
C TRP A 103 -17.85 5.15 -21.30
N PHE A 104 -17.01 5.73 -22.15
CA PHE A 104 -17.43 6.43 -23.38
C PHE A 104 -17.31 5.59 -24.67
N THR A 105 -16.60 4.47 -24.65
CA THR A 105 -16.43 3.65 -25.86
C THR A 105 -17.65 2.75 -26.10
N PRO A 106 -18.29 2.79 -27.30
CA PRO A 106 -19.43 1.94 -27.61
C PRO A 106 -19.03 0.45 -27.76
N PRO A 107 -19.98 -0.49 -27.59
CA PRO A 107 -19.73 -1.92 -27.76
C PRO A 107 -19.17 -2.35 -29.12
N SER A 108 -19.34 -1.53 -30.17
CA SER A 108 -18.78 -1.79 -31.51
C SER A 108 -17.25 -1.74 -31.56
N ARG A 109 -16.61 -0.97 -30.67
CA ARG A 109 -15.14 -0.89 -30.55
C ARG A 109 -14.60 -1.69 -29.37
N LEU A 110 -15.35 -1.73 -28.27
CA LEU A 110 -14.97 -2.47 -27.07
C LEU A 110 -16.13 -3.36 -26.63
N SER A 111 -16.04 -4.65 -26.97
CA SER A 111 -17.11 -5.62 -26.65
C SER A 111 -17.37 -5.69 -25.14
N VAL A 112 -18.59 -6.08 -24.77
CA VAL A 112 -19.05 -6.15 -23.38
C VAL A 112 -18.14 -7.05 -22.52
N ALA A 113 -17.72 -8.19 -23.06
CA ALA A 113 -16.81 -9.13 -22.40
C ALA A 113 -15.41 -8.54 -22.21
N LYS A 114 -14.85 -7.90 -23.25
CA LYS A 114 -13.53 -7.23 -23.16
C LYS A 114 -13.55 -6.08 -22.16
N ARG A 115 -14.62 -5.29 -22.14
CA ARG A 115 -14.81 -4.21 -21.14
C ARG A 115 -14.88 -4.77 -19.73
N GLN A 116 -15.63 -5.85 -19.50
CA GLN A 116 -15.71 -6.49 -18.18
C GLN A 116 -14.35 -7.01 -17.72
N GLY A 117 -13.61 -7.67 -18.61
CA GLY A 117 -12.26 -8.17 -18.32
C GLY A 117 -11.30 -7.04 -17.95
N LEU A 118 -11.31 -5.95 -18.72
CA LEU A 118 -10.49 -4.77 -18.46
C LEU A 118 -10.86 -4.12 -17.10
N LEU A 119 -12.14 -3.90 -16.83
CA LEU A 119 -12.58 -3.32 -15.55
C LEU A 119 -12.20 -4.21 -14.35
N ASN A 120 -12.37 -5.53 -14.46
CA ASN A 120 -11.92 -6.46 -13.42
C ASN A 120 -10.41 -6.39 -13.17
N PHE A 121 -9.61 -6.23 -14.24
CA PHE A 121 -8.16 -6.06 -14.13
C PHE A 121 -7.79 -4.73 -13.44
N LEU A 122 -8.43 -3.62 -13.85
CA LEU A 122 -8.20 -2.30 -13.27
C LEU A 122 -8.57 -2.24 -11.78
N ASP A 123 -9.61 -2.95 -11.36
CA ASP A 123 -9.99 -3.07 -9.95
C ASP A 123 -8.97 -3.89 -9.16
N ALA A 124 -8.58 -5.08 -9.65
CA ALA A 124 -7.62 -5.96 -8.97
C ALA A 124 -6.23 -5.32 -8.82
N PHE A 125 -5.79 -4.57 -9.82
CA PHE A 125 -4.46 -3.95 -9.84
C PHE A 125 -4.44 -2.56 -9.19
N GLY A 126 -5.60 -2.01 -8.80
CA GLY A 126 -5.73 -0.68 -8.20
C GLY A 126 -4.94 -0.48 -6.90
N LYS A 127 -4.87 -1.51 -6.04
CA LYS A 127 -4.15 -1.45 -4.75
C LYS A 127 -2.66 -1.17 -4.85
N TRP A 128 -2.05 -1.42 -6.01
CA TRP A 128 -0.61 -1.21 -6.19
C TRP A 128 -0.21 0.27 -6.13
N SER A 129 -1.15 1.21 -6.29
CA SER A 129 -0.88 2.62 -5.99
C SER A 129 -0.50 2.90 -4.53
N LEU A 130 -0.65 1.94 -3.62
CA LEU A 130 -0.23 2.06 -2.22
C LEU A 130 1.25 1.77 -1.98
N VAL A 131 2.03 1.40 -3.02
CA VAL A 131 3.48 1.17 -2.89
C VAL A 131 4.16 2.39 -2.24
N ASP A 132 3.89 3.59 -2.72
CA ASP A 132 4.49 4.81 -2.15
C ASP A 132 3.98 5.13 -0.75
N THR A 133 2.72 4.81 -0.43
CA THR A 133 2.21 4.94 0.94
C THR A 133 2.97 4.04 1.92
N PHE A 134 3.23 2.78 1.55
CA PHE A 134 3.98 1.86 2.40
C PHE A 134 5.47 2.20 2.45
N PHE A 135 6.04 2.69 1.34
CA PHE A 135 7.42 3.15 1.32
C PHE A 135 7.61 4.42 2.16
N MET A 136 6.65 5.35 2.13
CA MET A 136 6.64 6.53 3.01
C MET A 136 6.65 6.13 4.49
N VAL A 137 5.79 5.19 4.88
CA VAL A 137 5.77 4.64 6.25
C VAL A 137 7.12 4.01 6.61
N LEU A 138 7.73 3.28 5.68
CA LEU A 138 9.06 2.69 5.89
C LEU A 138 10.10 3.79 6.16
N CYS A 139 10.17 4.83 5.32
CA CYS A 139 11.09 5.95 5.51
C CYS A 139 10.83 6.73 6.81
N MET A 140 9.57 6.98 7.16
CA MET A 140 9.20 7.64 8.41
C MET A 140 9.73 6.91 9.63
N VAL A 141 9.69 5.58 9.63
CA VAL A 141 10.16 4.79 10.78
C VAL A 141 11.67 4.54 10.71
N ALA A 142 12.22 4.32 9.51
CA ALA A 142 13.66 4.09 9.30
C ALA A 142 14.48 5.32 9.68
N PHE A 143 14.07 6.52 9.25
CA PHE A 143 14.83 7.75 9.43
C PHE A 143 14.34 8.58 10.63
N ASN A 144 13.60 7.99 11.56
CA ASN A 144 13.26 8.63 12.83
C ASN A 144 14.39 8.43 13.84
N PHE A 145 15.15 9.48 14.15
CA PHE A 145 16.21 9.47 15.14
C PHE A 145 15.92 10.49 16.23
N ASP A 146 15.70 9.99 17.45
CA ASP A 146 15.67 10.80 18.67
C ASP A 146 17.08 10.86 19.24
N LEU A 147 17.82 11.90 18.87
CA LEU A 147 19.09 12.23 19.47
C LEU A 147 18.79 13.08 20.71
N ARG A 148 18.30 12.43 21.77
CA ARG A 148 18.32 13.03 23.11
C ARG A 148 19.75 13.42 23.40
N ALA A 149 19.94 14.58 24.02
CA ALA A 149 21.20 15.06 24.55
C ALA A 149 21.83 14.05 25.53
N THR A 150 22.35 12.94 25.03
CA THR A 150 23.54 12.32 25.58
C THR A 150 24.72 13.19 25.18
N THR A 151 25.82 13.08 25.91
CA THR A 151 27.04 13.92 25.92
C THR A 151 27.70 14.27 24.56
N ASP A 152 27.16 13.79 23.45
CA ASP A 152 27.74 13.87 22.10
C ASP A 152 26.81 14.53 21.05
N GLY A 153 25.75 15.25 21.45
CA GLY A 153 25.12 16.26 20.60
C GLY A 153 26.09 17.42 20.27
N PRO A 154 25.71 18.44 19.47
CA PRO A 154 26.54 19.63 19.30
C PRO A 154 26.78 20.24 20.68
N LYS A 155 27.99 20.04 21.26
CA LYS A 155 28.31 20.41 22.65
C LYS A 155 27.88 21.83 22.98
N LEU A 156 28.03 22.74 22.02
CA LEU A 156 27.59 24.13 22.14
C LEU A 156 26.10 24.28 22.49
N LEU A 157 25.21 23.51 21.86
CA LEU A 157 23.76 23.57 22.16
C LEU A 157 23.42 22.78 23.41
N HIS A 158 24.04 21.62 23.62
CA HIS A 158 23.90 20.84 24.85
C HIS A 158 24.24 21.70 26.09
N ASP A 159 25.38 22.40 26.05
CA ASP A 159 25.86 23.24 27.14
C ASP A 159 24.93 24.45 27.36
N ILE A 160 24.44 25.09 26.28
CA ILE A 160 23.45 26.19 26.38
C ILE A 160 22.14 25.72 27.03
N PHE A 161 21.59 24.58 26.61
CA PHE A 161 20.32 24.09 27.16
C PHE A 161 20.48 23.52 28.57
N HIS A 162 21.60 22.87 28.86
CA HIS A 162 21.93 22.38 30.20
C HIS A 162 22.16 23.55 31.18
N GLU A 163 22.84 24.62 30.77
CA GLU A 163 22.97 25.87 31.55
C GLU A 163 21.61 26.56 31.75
N ALA A 164 20.69 26.45 30.78
CA ALA A 164 19.33 26.95 30.89
C ALA A 164 18.38 26.01 31.69
N GLY A 165 18.85 24.88 32.20
CA GLY A 165 18.05 23.91 32.95
C GLY A 165 16.98 23.20 32.09
N ALA A 166 17.21 23.06 30.79
CA ALA A 166 16.30 22.44 29.84
C ALA A 166 16.91 21.19 29.19
N GLU A 167 16.14 20.10 29.13
CA GLU A 167 16.53 18.90 28.37
C GLU A 167 16.22 19.11 26.89
N ALA A 168 17.26 19.23 26.06
CA ALA A 168 17.11 19.37 24.62
C ALA A 168 17.20 18.00 23.91
N ALA A 169 16.33 17.78 22.93
CA ALA A 169 16.43 16.63 22.04
C ALA A 169 16.36 17.07 20.57
N PHE A 170 17.27 16.52 19.77
CA PHE A 170 17.34 16.73 18.33
C PHE A 170 16.67 15.55 17.63
N ASN A 171 15.50 15.80 17.05
CA ASN A 171 14.72 14.76 16.39
C ASN A 171 14.81 14.93 14.87
N VAL A 172 15.45 13.98 14.20
CA VAL A 172 15.40 13.85 12.75
C VAL A 172 14.23 12.95 12.41
N HIS A 173 13.33 13.41 11.54
CA HIS A 173 12.16 12.63 11.15
C HIS A 173 11.77 12.96 9.70
N VAL A 174 10.98 12.07 9.10
CA VAL A 174 10.37 12.31 7.79
C VAL A 174 8.94 12.76 8.01
N GLN A 175 8.60 13.92 7.45
CA GLN A 175 7.27 14.49 7.54
C GLN A 175 6.59 14.42 6.17
N PRO A 176 5.42 13.75 6.05
CA PRO A 176 4.61 13.80 4.84
C PRO A 176 3.98 15.19 4.69
N ASP A 177 4.03 15.72 3.48
CA ASP A 177 3.45 17.01 3.11
C ASP A 177 2.06 16.87 2.49
N LEU A 178 1.39 18.00 2.23
CA LEU A 178 0.06 18.04 1.62
C LEU A 178 -0.01 17.31 0.27
N GLY A 179 1.09 17.30 -0.49
CA GLY A 179 1.19 16.55 -1.75
C GLY A 179 0.90 15.06 -1.54
N PHE A 180 1.54 14.45 -0.54
CA PHE A 180 1.33 13.03 -0.20
C PHE A 180 -0.10 12.74 0.26
N PHE A 181 -0.70 13.58 1.11
CA PHE A 181 -2.08 13.37 1.53
C PHE A 181 -3.08 13.53 0.37
N THR A 182 -2.79 14.42 -0.57
CA THR A 182 -3.57 14.58 -1.81
C THR A 182 -3.45 13.33 -2.70
N PHE A 183 -2.24 12.77 -2.83
CA PHE A 183 -2.01 11.48 -3.49
C PHE A 183 -2.88 10.38 -2.87
N LEU A 184 -2.79 10.25 -1.55
CA LEU A 184 -3.48 9.21 -0.80
C LEU A 184 -5.00 9.30 -1.00
N ALA A 185 -5.57 10.51 -0.87
CA ALA A 185 -6.99 10.74 -1.12
C ALA A 185 -7.39 10.38 -2.56
N ALA A 186 -6.58 10.78 -3.56
CA ALA A 186 -6.83 10.44 -4.96
C ALA A 186 -6.76 8.92 -5.21
N THR A 187 -5.87 8.19 -4.54
CA THR A 187 -5.82 6.72 -4.59
C THR A 187 -7.12 6.10 -4.10
N PHE A 188 -7.66 6.58 -2.96
CA PHE A 188 -8.96 6.11 -2.46
C PHE A 188 -10.11 6.39 -3.44
N LEU A 189 -10.18 7.62 -3.97
CA LEU A 189 -11.20 7.99 -4.95
C LEU A 189 -11.09 7.12 -6.21
N SER A 190 -9.88 6.83 -6.68
CA SER A 190 -9.62 5.93 -7.81
C SER A 190 -10.07 4.49 -7.55
N LEU A 191 -9.88 3.96 -6.33
CA LEU A 191 -10.39 2.64 -5.94
C LEU A 191 -11.92 2.60 -5.92
N ILE A 192 -12.55 3.60 -5.33
CA ILE A 192 -14.02 3.71 -5.24
C ILE A 192 -14.63 3.87 -6.63
N ALA A 193 -14.07 4.75 -7.47
CA ALA A 193 -14.53 4.96 -8.83
C ALA A 193 -14.45 3.67 -9.67
N GLY A 194 -13.42 2.84 -9.45
CA GLY A 194 -13.27 1.53 -10.08
C GLY A 194 -14.49 0.63 -9.82
N HIS A 195 -14.80 0.43 -8.54
CA HIS A 195 -15.95 -0.36 -8.10
C HIS A 195 -17.27 0.17 -8.66
N ILE A 196 -17.48 1.49 -8.65
CA ILE A 196 -18.70 2.11 -9.20
C ILE A 196 -18.80 1.89 -10.71
N THR A 197 -17.69 2.03 -11.45
CA THR A 197 -17.65 1.82 -12.89
C THR A 197 -17.98 0.38 -13.25
N THR A 198 -17.37 -0.58 -12.55
CA THR A 198 -17.61 -2.01 -12.73
C THR A 198 -19.06 -2.37 -12.41
N ALA A 199 -19.62 -1.86 -11.31
CA ALA A 199 -21.01 -2.08 -10.93
C ALA A 199 -21.98 -1.50 -11.97
N CYS A 200 -21.73 -0.29 -12.47
CA CYS A 200 -22.55 0.33 -13.52
C CYS A 200 -22.51 -0.48 -14.83
N HIS A 201 -21.34 -0.99 -15.22
CA HIS A 201 -21.19 -1.85 -16.40
C HIS A 201 -21.99 -3.15 -16.25
N ARG A 202 -21.86 -3.84 -15.10
CA ARG A 202 -22.61 -5.06 -14.80
C ARG A 202 -24.11 -4.81 -14.77
N TYR A 203 -24.54 -3.72 -14.14
CA TYR A 203 -25.96 -3.33 -14.07
C TYR A 203 -26.55 -3.00 -15.45
N ALA A 204 -25.84 -2.22 -16.26
CA ALA A 204 -26.29 -1.85 -17.61
C ALA A 204 -26.56 -3.08 -18.47
N HIS A 205 -25.61 -4.02 -18.48
CA HIS A 205 -25.66 -5.22 -19.30
C HIS A 205 -26.29 -6.45 -18.60
N LYS A 206 -26.83 -6.31 -17.39
CA LYS A 206 -27.38 -7.43 -16.57
C LYS A 206 -26.39 -8.60 -16.43
N LEU A 207 -25.13 -8.29 -16.19
CA LEU A 207 -24.09 -9.28 -15.96
C LEU A 207 -24.04 -9.64 -14.47
N GLY A 208 -23.55 -10.84 -14.18
CA GLY A 208 -23.20 -11.26 -12.83
C GLY A 208 -24.39 -11.28 -11.87
N GLU A 209 -24.28 -10.49 -10.82
CA GLU A 209 -25.27 -10.35 -9.77
C GLU A 209 -26.66 -9.96 -10.30
N PHE A 210 -26.72 -9.23 -11.43
CA PHE A 210 -27.94 -8.70 -12.04
C PHE A 210 -28.56 -9.62 -13.11
N GLY A 211 -27.95 -10.79 -13.40
CA GLY A 211 -28.26 -11.60 -14.59
C GLY A 211 -29.14 -12.85 -14.42
N VAL A 212 -29.53 -13.26 -13.20
CA VAL A 212 -30.21 -14.57 -12.96
C VAL A 212 -31.33 -14.44 -11.92
N GLU A 213 -32.40 -15.21 -12.11
CA GLU A 213 -33.56 -15.34 -11.20
C GLU A 213 -33.18 -15.79 -9.78
N GLU A 214 -33.94 -15.29 -8.82
CA GLU A 214 -33.74 -15.52 -7.39
C GLU A 214 -34.30 -16.90 -6.99
N ASP A 215 -33.43 -17.78 -6.50
CA ASP A 215 -33.81 -19.03 -5.83
C ASP A 215 -33.53 -18.87 -4.33
N ASN A 216 -34.52 -19.18 -3.51
CA ASN A 216 -34.46 -19.06 -2.05
C ASN A 216 -33.81 -20.27 -1.36
N ASP A 217 -33.47 -21.32 -2.12
CA ASP A 217 -32.77 -22.47 -1.59
C ASP A 217 -31.40 -22.10 -1.01
N LYS A 218 -31.18 -22.50 0.24
CA LYS A 218 -29.89 -22.35 0.92
C LYS A 218 -28.98 -23.50 0.54
N ARG A 219 -27.84 -23.19 -0.08
CA ARG A 219 -26.87 -24.20 -0.52
C ARG A 219 -25.47 -23.79 -0.08
N ARG A 220 -24.63 -24.80 0.17
CA ARG A 220 -23.19 -24.60 0.44
C ARG A 220 -22.45 -24.70 -0.89
N LEU A 221 -21.72 -23.66 -1.28
CA LEU A 221 -21.03 -23.63 -2.57
C LEU A 221 -19.99 -24.74 -2.67
N CYS A 222 -19.30 -25.05 -1.58
CA CYS A 222 -18.31 -26.13 -1.55
C CYS A 222 -18.89 -27.49 -1.97
N TYR A 223 -20.11 -27.85 -1.56
CA TYR A 223 -20.73 -29.13 -1.94
C TYR A 223 -21.35 -29.13 -3.33
N VAL A 224 -21.78 -27.96 -3.83
CA VAL A 224 -22.38 -27.83 -5.17
C VAL A 224 -21.32 -27.81 -6.26
N LEU A 225 -20.19 -27.17 -5.99
CA LEU A 225 -19.13 -26.92 -6.97
C LEU A 225 -18.08 -28.02 -7.06
N CYS A 226 -18.06 -28.96 -6.13
CA CYS A 226 -16.95 -29.90 -5.97
C CYS A 226 -17.46 -31.33 -5.88
N SER A 227 -16.81 -32.21 -6.64
CA SER A 227 -17.14 -33.63 -6.74
C SER A 227 -16.31 -34.50 -5.78
N SER A 228 -15.16 -34.01 -5.31
CA SER A 228 -14.26 -34.74 -4.41
C SER A 228 -14.16 -34.08 -3.02
N PRO A 229 -13.92 -34.85 -1.94
CA PRO A 229 -13.67 -34.29 -0.61
C PRO A 229 -12.49 -33.32 -0.57
N LEU A 230 -11.46 -33.57 -1.39
CA LEU A 230 -10.28 -32.71 -1.51
C LEU A 230 -10.64 -31.35 -2.10
N ASP A 231 -11.53 -31.31 -3.09
CA ASP A 231 -12.00 -30.05 -3.70
C ASP A 231 -12.88 -29.23 -2.73
N VAL A 232 -13.62 -29.90 -1.83
CA VAL A 232 -14.45 -29.26 -0.81
C VAL A 232 -13.59 -28.67 0.32
N HIS A 233 -12.73 -29.50 0.93
CA HIS A 233 -11.98 -29.14 2.12
C HIS A 233 -10.65 -28.45 1.82
N GLY A 234 -10.02 -28.74 0.68
CA GLY A 234 -8.72 -28.20 0.28
C GLY A 234 -8.67 -26.67 0.28
N PRO A 235 -9.57 -25.97 -0.45
CA PRO A 235 -9.61 -24.50 -0.45
C PRO A 235 -9.88 -23.91 0.94
N THR A 236 -10.73 -24.56 1.74
CA THR A 236 -11.05 -24.13 3.11
C THR A 236 -9.83 -24.23 4.02
N ILE A 237 -9.13 -25.36 3.98
CA ILE A 237 -7.89 -25.58 4.76
C ILE A 237 -6.81 -24.62 4.29
N SER A 238 -6.65 -24.45 2.97
CA SER A 238 -5.64 -23.56 2.39
C SER A 238 -5.85 -22.09 2.82
N ILE A 239 -7.08 -21.56 2.73
CA ILE A 239 -7.40 -20.21 3.21
C ILE A 239 -7.29 -20.12 4.74
N GLY A 240 -7.67 -21.16 5.48
CA GLY A 240 -7.51 -21.22 6.93
C GLY A 240 -6.04 -21.17 7.38
N VAL A 241 -5.16 -21.91 6.70
CA VAL A 241 -3.70 -21.88 6.90
C VAL A 241 -3.17 -20.49 6.54
N SER A 242 -3.57 -19.93 5.40
CA SER A 242 -3.16 -18.57 5.02
C SER A 242 -3.57 -17.52 6.06
N LEU A 243 -4.80 -17.59 6.58
CA LEU A 243 -5.27 -16.70 7.65
C LEU A 243 -4.42 -16.84 8.92
N LEU A 244 -4.11 -18.08 9.34
CA LEU A 244 -3.24 -18.33 10.49
C LEU A 244 -1.85 -17.70 10.26
N LEU A 245 -1.27 -17.89 9.08
CA LEU A 245 0.03 -17.31 8.73
C LEU A 245 0.00 -15.78 8.70
N VAL A 246 -1.08 -15.16 8.21
CA VAL A 246 -1.27 -13.70 8.29
C VAL A 246 -1.35 -13.24 9.74
N LEU A 247 -2.18 -13.88 10.56
CA LEU A 247 -2.37 -13.50 11.97
C LEU A 247 -1.07 -13.64 12.77
N CYS A 248 -0.34 -14.75 12.61
CA CYS A 248 0.97 -14.93 13.24
C CYS A 248 2.02 -13.98 12.66
N GLY A 249 2.14 -13.92 11.33
CA GLY A 249 3.14 -13.13 10.62
C GLY A 249 3.02 -11.63 10.85
N THR A 250 1.81 -11.12 11.14
CA THR A 250 1.58 -9.70 11.44
C THR A 250 2.34 -9.23 12.69
N PHE A 251 2.56 -10.13 13.66
CA PHE A 251 3.25 -9.82 14.91
C PHE A 251 4.71 -10.28 14.93
N LEU A 252 5.10 -11.20 14.05
CA LEU A 252 6.49 -11.64 13.93
C LEU A 252 7.34 -10.59 13.22
N GLU A 253 8.60 -10.45 13.65
CA GLU A 253 9.55 -9.54 13.02
C GLU A 253 9.70 -9.86 11.53
N THR A 254 9.44 -8.87 10.68
CA THR A 254 9.50 -8.94 9.22
C THR A 254 10.88 -8.53 8.72
N PHE A 255 11.45 -7.47 9.28
CA PHE A 255 12.77 -6.96 8.94
C PHE A 255 13.39 -6.24 10.14
N ASN A 256 14.66 -5.89 10.06
CA ASN A 256 15.31 -5.01 11.02
C ASN A 256 16.15 -3.94 10.32
N PHE A 257 16.38 -2.83 11.03
CA PHE A 257 17.42 -1.86 10.69
C PHE A 257 18.56 -1.96 11.69
N ASN A 258 19.78 -2.02 11.17
CA ASN A 258 21.02 -1.97 11.92
C ASN A 258 21.76 -0.70 11.52
N PHE A 259 21.76 0.30 12.40
CA PHE A 259 22.53 1.52 12.17
C PHE A 259 24.00 1.28 12.51
N LEU A 260 24.86 1.66 11.56
CA LEU A 260 26.31 1.49 11.58
C LEU A 260 26.98 2.87 11.59
N GLY A 261 28.30 2.88 11.66
CA GLY A 261 29.13 4.07 11.74
C GLY A 261 28.95 4.84 13.04
N MET A 262 29.26 6.13 13.01
CA MET A 262 29.09 7.01 14.17
C MET A 262 27.63 7.14 14.60
N ALA A 263 26.69 7.21 13.65
CA ALA A 263 25.27 7.26 13.97
C ALA A 263 24.83 6.01 14.74
N GLY A 264 25.28 4.82 14.31
CA GLY A 264 25.05 3.57 15.04
C GLY A 264 25.72 3.54 16.42
N TYR A 265 26.92 4.09 16.54
CA TYR A 265 27.63 4.22 17.83
C TYR A 265 26.89 5.17 18.79
N ALA A 266 26.45 6.33 18.30
CA ALA A 266 25.74 7.34 19.08
C ALA A 266 24.37 6.87 19.58
N LEU A 267 23.70 5.99 18.81
CA LEU A 267 22.46 5.35 19.24
C LEU A 267 22.66 4.34 20.38
N GLY A 268 23.85 3.79 20.55
CA GLY A 268 24.12 2.70 21.49
C GLY A 268 23.63 1.32 21.01
N GLU A 269 24.03 0.27 21.73
CA GLU A 269 23.83 -1.12 21.28
C GLU A 269 22.36 -1.53 21.11
N GLU A 270 21.47 -1.06 21.99
CA GLU A 270 20.06 -1.41 21.92
C GLU A 270 19.32 -0.63 20.82
N ALA A 271 19.46 0.70 20.77
CA ALA A 271 18.69 1.53 19.85
C ALA A 271 19.22 1.52 18.41
N ARG A 272 20.43 0.97 18.16
CA ARG A 272 20.94 0.76 16.79
C ARG A 272 20.30 -0.45 16.09
N HIS A 273 19.76 -1.42 16.83
CA HIS A 273 19.09 -2.61 16.27
C HIS A 273 17.57 -2.45 16.42
N ARG A 274 16.87 -2.18 15.32
CA ARG A 274 15.44 -1.88 15.33
C ARG A 274 14.66 -2.92 14.52
N PRO A 275 14.13 -3.97 15.16
CA PRO A 275 13.28 -4.93 14.50
C PRO A 275 11.85 -4.40 14.32
N PHE A 276 11.23 -4.76 13.19
CA PHE A 276 9.86 -4.39 12.87
C PHE A 276 9.06 -5.56 12.28
N SER A 277 7.91 -5.84 12.87
CA SER A 277 6.76 -6.54 12.28
C SER A 277 5.79 -5.56 11.62
N VAL A 278 4.81 -6.08 10.87
CA VAL A 278 3.69 -5.28 10.29
C VAL A 278 3.01 -4.46 11.39
N PHE A 279 2.69 -5.09 12.52
CA PHE A 279 2.02 -4.41 13.61
C PHE A 279 2.90 -3.31 14.22
N SER A 280 4.15 -3.64 14.57
CA SER A 280 5.04 -2.68 15.21
C SER A 280 5.36 -1.48 14.31
N LEU A 281 5.54 -1.70 13.00
CA LEU A 281 5.75 -0.63 12.02
C LEU A 281 4.56 0.33 12.01
N GLY A 282 3.34 -0.20 11.95
CA GLY A 282 2.11 0.60 12.00
C GLY A 282 1.95 1.41 13.29
N THR A 283 2.27 0.82 14.45
CA THR A 283 2.23 1.55 15.73
C THR A 283 3.28 2.65 15.83
N ARG A 284 4.40 2.51 15.10
CA ARG A 284 5.50 3.47 15.12
C ARG A 284 5.26 4.69 14.24
N ILE A 285 4.31 4.64 13.29
CA ILE A 285 3.93 5.78 12.43
C ILE A 285 3.68 7.05 13.26
N ARG A 286 2.88 6.94 14.33
CA ARG A 286 2.55 8.09 15.18
C ARG A 286 3.75 8.58 15.98
N SER A 287 4.48 7.66 16.62
CA SER A 287 5.66 8.02 17.44
C SER A 287 6.86 8.53 16.63
N SER A 288 6.81 8.40 15.30
CA SER A 288 7.83 8.91 14.39
C SER A 288 7.54 10.31 13.88
N ASN A 289 6.52 10.99 14.40
CA ASN A 289 6.20 12.36 14.06
C ASN A 289 6.12 13.23 15.33
N PRO A 290 6.63 14.48 15.31
CA PRO A 290 6.50 15.41 16.44
C PRO A 290 5.06 15.71 16.82
N ASP A 291 4.12 15.68 15.86
CA ASP A 291 2.69 15.83 16.08
C ASP A 291 1.95 14.50 15.81
N PRO A 292 1.97 13.55 16.78
CA PRO A 292 1.40 12.21 16.63
C PRO A 292 -0.14 12.19 16.52
N ASP A 293 -0.79 13.30 16.86
CA ASP A 293 -2.24 13.46 16.90
C ASP A 293 -2.79 14.30 15.74
N SER A 294 -1.91 14.79 14.86
CA SER A 294 -2.32 15.44 13.63
C SER A 294 -3.22 14.53 12.78
N ALA A 295 -4.26 15.13 12.20
CA ALA A 295 -5.25 14.40 11.41
C ALA A 295 -4.60 13.59 10.27
N GLY A 296 -3.58 14.14 9.61
CA GLY A 296 -2.85 13.44 8.54
C GLY A 296 -2.16 12.17 9.03
N ILE A 297 -1.48 12.21 10.17
CA ILE A 297 -0.76 11.06 10.73
C ILE A 297 -1.73 10.00 11.26
N LEU A 298 -2.85 10.42 11.88
CA LEU A 298 -3.93 9.50 12.27
C LEU A 298 -4.56 8.81 11.06
N ILE A 299 -4.82 9.55 9.99
CA ILE A 299 -5.33 8.99 8.72
C ILE A 299 -4.30 8.01 8.16
N LEU A 300 -3.02 8.37 8.07
CA LEU A 300 -1.98 7.49 7.53
C LEU A 300 -1.87 6.18 8.32
N ALA A 301 -1.87 6.24 9.64
CA ALA A 301 -1.86 5.04 10.48
C ALA A 301 -3.13 4.19 10.28
N GLY A 302 -4.29 4.83 10.20
CA GLY A 302 -5.57 4.16 9.91
C GLY A 302 -5.56 3.45 8.56
N VAL A 303 -5.07 4.11 7.51
CA VAL A 303 -4.95 3.54 6.16
C VAL A 303 -3.96 2.37 6.16
N TYR A 304 -2.82 2.52 6.83
CA TYR A 304 -1.84 1.43 6.96
C TYR A 304 -2.48 0.16 7.53
N PHE A 305 -3.15 0.25 8.69
CA PHE A 305 -3.80 -0.91 9.30
C PHE A 305 -5.01 -1.41 8.50
N LEU A 306 -5.74 -0.52 7.84
CA LEU A 306 -6.87 -0.89 6.99
C LEU A 306 -6.43 -1.85 5.89
N PHE A 307 -5.40 -1.49 5.11
CA PHE A 307 -4.97 -2.27 3.94
C PHE A 307 -4.07 -3.45 4.25
N THR A 308 -3.28 -3.39 5.33
CA THR A 308 -2.33 -4.47 5.68
C THR A 308 -2.93 -5.53 6.61
N THR A 309 -3.93 -5.18 7.40
CA THR A 309 -4.47 -6.06 8.47
C THR A 309 -5.98 -6.23 8.35
N ILE A 310 -6.77 -5.16 8.49
CA ILE A 310 -8.23 -5.25 8.64
C ILE A 310 -8.88 -5.85 7.38
N VAL A 311 -8.59 -5.29 6.20
CA VAL A 311 -9.14 -5.78 4.93
C VAL A 311 -8.64 -7.19 4.62
N VAL A 312 -7.39 -7.49 4.95
CA VAL A 312 -6.78 -8.81 4.70
C VAL A 312 -7.49 -9.88 5.52
N VAL A 313 -7.65 -9.68 6.83
CA VAL A 313 -8.35 -10.64 7.70
C VAL A 313 -9.81 -10.77 7.28
N ALA A 314 -10.49 -9.65 7.02
CA ALA A 314 -11.87 -9.65 6.57
C ALA A 314 -12.05 -10.42 5.24
N TYR A 315 -11.15 -10.22 4.27
CA TYR A 315 -11.15 -10.95 3.00
C TYR A 315 -11.11 -12.48 3.19
N HIS A 316 -10.24 -12.98 4.08
CA HIS A 316 -10.16 -14.41 4.37
C HIS A 316 -11.45 -14.93 5.01
N VAL A 317 -12.02 -14.19 5.97
CA VAL A 317 -13.28 -14.55 6.62
C VAL A 317 -14.43 -14.57 5.61
N ILE A 318 -14.53 -13.55 4.76
CA ILE A 318 -15.53 -13.45 3.69
C ILE A 318 -15.45 -14.65 2.75
N LEU A 319 -14.23 -15.04 2.32
CA LEU A 319 -14.04 -16.21 1.46
C LEU A 319 -14.44 -17.52 2.14
N MET A 320 -14.07 -17.72 3.41
CA MET A 320 -14.46 -18.91 4.17
C MET A 320 -15.98 -19.00 4.33
N VAL A 321 -16.65 -17.89 4.67
CA VAL A 321 -18.11 -17.82 4.78
C VAL A 321 -18.77 -18.11 3.44
N LEU A 322 -18.33 -17.44 2.37
CA LEU A 322 -18.87 -17.65 1.01
C LEU A 322 -18.77 -19.12 0.58
N TRP A 323 -17.66 -19.80 0.91
CA TRP A 323 -17.42 -21.17 0.50
C TRP A 323 -18.19 -22.21 1.32
N THR A 324 -18.25 -22.03 2.65
CA THR A 324 -18.70 -23.08 3.58
C THR A 324 -20.11 -22.88 4.13
N ALA A 325 -20.60 -21.64 4.20
CA ALA A 325 -21.90 -21.35 4.83
C ALA A 325 -23.08 -21.70 3.89
N PRO A 326 -24.20 -22.22 4.43
CA PRO A 326 -25.41 -22.45 3.65
C PRO A 326 -26.13 -21.11 3.41
N LEU A 327 -25.85 -20.48 2.27
CA LEU A 327 -26.35 -19.17 1.88
C LEU A 327 -27.41 -19.30 0.77
N SER A 328 -28.37 -18.37 0.72
CA SER A 328 -29.28 -18.23 -0.43
C SER A 328 -28.52 -17.69 -1.64
N ARG A 329 -29.03 -17.88 -2.87
CA ARG A 329 -28.35 -17.38 -4.08
C ARG A 329 -28.09 -15.87 -4.05
N ARG A 330 -29.04 -15.09 -3.51
CA ARG A 330 -28.88 -13.64 -3.35
C ARG A 330 -27.73 -13.30 -2.41
N ALA A 331 -27.66 -13.97 -1.26
CA ALA A 331 -26.57 -13.79 -0.32
C ALA A 331 -25.24 -14.22 -0.95
N GLN A 332 -25.17 -15.38 -1.62
CA GLN A 332 -23.95 -15.85 -2.29
C GLN A 332 -23.40 -14.83 -3.30
N LYS A 333 -24.27 -14.23 -4.12
CA LYS A 333 -23.89 -13.15 -5.05
C LYS A 333 -23.35 -11.93 -4.31
N GLN A 334 -24.03 -11.47 -3.25
CA GLN A 334 -23.57 -10.34 -2.45
C GLN A 334 -22.22 -10.61 -1.79
N TRP A 335 -22.05 -11.77 -1.15
CA TRP A 335 -20.78 -12.17 -0.53
C TRP A 335 -19.66 -12.34 -1.57
N LEU A 336 -19.96 -12.80 -2.79
CA LEU A 336 -18.99 -12.83 -3.89
C LEU A 336 -18.54 -11.42 -4.30
N LEU A 337 -19.47 -10.46 -4.39
CA LEU A 337 -19.10 -9.06 -4.66
C LEU A 337 -18.26 -8.47 -3.53
N THR A 338 -18.64 -8.71 -2.28
CA THR A 338 -17.85 -8.29 -1.13
C THR A 338 -16.46 -8.90 -1.16
N ALA A 339 -16.32 -10.18 -1.52
CA ALA A 339 -15.03 -10.83 -1.69
C ALA A 339 -14.18 -10.17 -2.78
N GLN A 340 -14.77 -9.81 -3.92
CA GLN A 340 -14.08 -9.11 -5.01
C GLN A 340 -13.58 -7.72 -4.58
N VAL A 341 -14.41 -6.97 -3.85
CA VAL A 341 -14.05 -5.64 -3.33
C VAL A 341 -12.91 -5.74 -2.32
N PHE A 342 -13.01 -6.66 -1.35
CA PHE A 342 -11.99 -6.86 -0.32
C PHE A 342 -10.68 -7.42 -0.92
N ASN A 343 -10.74 -8.27 -1.94
CA ASN A 343 -9.54 -8.70 -2.67
C ASN A 343 -8.83 -7.53 -3.35
N ALA A 344 -9.59 -6.62 -3.97
CA ALA A 344 -9.05 -5.42 -4.61
C ALA A 344 -8.43 -4.43 -3.61
N TRP A 345 -8.76 -4.53 -2.33
CA TRP A 345 -8.25 -3.68 -1.25
C TRP A 345 -7.27 -4.41 -0.32
N SER A 346 -7.07 -5.72 -0.48
CA SER A 346 -6.13 -6.48 0.35
C SER A 346 -4.71 -6.15 -0.08
N GLY A 347 -4.02 -5.29 0.68
CA GLY A 347 -2.73 -4.70 0.31
C GLY A 347 -1.50 -5.41 0.88
N LEU A 348 -1.64 -6.58 1.52
CA LEU A 348 -0.49 -7.28 2.12
C LEU A 348 0.56 -7.70 1.09
N ASP A 349 0.16 -8.04 -0.13
CA ASP A 349 1.07 -8.33 -1.24
C ASP A 349 1.86 -7.09 -1.66
N VAL A 350 1.18 -5.95 -1.79
CA VAL A 350 1.79 -4.65 -2.08
C VAL A 350 2.77 -4.26 -0.97
N PHE A 351 2.40 -4.49 0.30
CA PHE A 351 3.29 -4.29 1.44
C PHE A 351 4.54 -5.19 1.34
N CYS A 352 4.40 -6.49 1.13
CA CYS A 352 5.53 -7.42 1.01
C CYS A 352 6.48 -7.01 -0.11
N VAL A 353 5.98 -6.63 -1.29
CA VAL A 353 6.83 -6.19 -2.40
C VAL A 353 7.54 -4.88 -2.07
N THR A 354 6.83 -3.94 -1.43
CA THR A 354 7.42 -2.65 -1.04
C THR A 354 8.52 -2.81 0.00
N ILE A 355 8.31 -3.64 1.03
CA ILE A 355 9.33 -3.94 2.03
C ILE A 355 10.51 -4.67 1.40
N LEU A 356 10.27 -5.64 0.52
CA LEU A 356 11.36 -6.35 -0.15
C LEU A 356 12.24 -5.39 -0.95
N ALA A 357 11.62 -4.53 -1.77
CA ALA A 357 12.37 -3.54 -2.55
C ALA A 357 13.07 -2.52 -1.66
N GLY A 358 12.37 -2.00 -0.65
CA GLY A 358 12.91 -1.04 0.30
C GLY A 358 14.13 -1.60 1.03
N ILE A 359 14.03 -2.78 1.62
CA ILE A 359 15.11 -3.40 2.41
C ILE A 359 16.33 -3.78 1.57
N LEU A 360 16.14 -4.10 0.28
CA LEU A 360 17.25 -4.45 -0.61
C LEU A 360 18.02 -3.24 -1.12
N GLU A 361 17.42 -2.05 -1.18
CA GLU A 361 18.04 -0.86 -1.79
C GLU A 361 18.16 0.34 -0.82
N LEU A 362 17.69 0.20 0.43
CA LEU A 362 17.73 1.29 1.42
C LEU A 362 19.14 1.76 1.71
N ARG A 363 20.12 0.85 1.76
CA ARG A 363 21.52 1.18 2.06
C ARG A 363 22.12 2.07 0.98
N GLU A 364 21.99 1.68 -0.28
CA GLU A 364 22.44 2.46 -1.44
C GLU A 364 21.73 3.81 -1.50
N PHE A 365 20.42 3.83 -1.25
CA PHE A 365 19.65 5.07 -1.20
C PHE A 365 20.14 6.00 -0.08
N ALA A 366 20.41 5.47 1.10
CA ALA A 366 20.91 6.26 2.22
C ALA A 366 22.32 6.82 1.96
N HIS A 367 23.22 6.01 1.38
CA HIS A 367 24.54 6.50 0.95
C HIS A 367 24.43 7.62 -0.08
N PHE A 368 23.48 7.54 -1.00
CA PHE A 368 23.23 8.60 -1.97
C PHE A 368 22.74 9.90 -1.30
N ILE A 369 21.80 9.82 -0.35
CA ILE A 369 21.27 10.99 0.38
C ILE A 369 22.38 11.69 1.19
N VAL A 370 23.23 10.89 1.84
CA VAL A 370 24.38 11.41 2.60
C VAL A 370 25.41 12.03 1.65
N GLY A 371 25.71 11.37 0.54
CA GLY A 371 26.69 11.85 -0.45
C GLY A 371 28.08 12.06 0.16
N ASP A 372 28.72 13.16 -0.22
CA ASP A 372 30.04 13.60 0.23
C ASP A 372 30.02 14.37 1.57
N LYS A 373 28.81 14.65 2.11
CA LYS A 373 28.64 15.45 3.33
C LYS A 373 29.37 14.90 4.55
N CYS A 374 29.67 13.60 4.54
CA CYS A 374 30.35 12.93 5.63
C CYS A 374 31.84 12.66 5.40
N ASP A 375 32.40 12.98 4.23
CA ASP A 375 33.78 12.62 3.90
C ASP A 375 34.80 13.27 4.83
N ALA A 376 34.61 14.56 5.13
CA ALA A 376 35.46 15.28 6.07
C ALA A 376 35.37 14.67 7.48
N ILE A 377 34.18 14.22 7.90
CA ILE A 377 33.97 13.64 9.22
C ILE A 377 34.60 12.24 9.30
N ASN A 378 34.42 11.42 8.27
CA ASN A 378 35.03 10.10 8.17
C ASN A 378 36.57 10.19 8.25
N GLN A 379 37.16 11.15 7.54
CA GLN A 379 38.61 11.39 7.56
C GLN A 379 39.11 11.88 8.92
N ALA A 380 38.32 12.68 9.64
CA ALA A 380 38.66 13.13 10.98
C ALA A 380 38.61 11.97 11.98
N VAL A 381 37.56 11.16 11.93
CA VAL A 381 37.33 10.04 12.86
C VAL A 381 38.34 8.92 12.64
N ALA A 382 38.77 8.69 11.40
CA ALA A 382 39.83 7.73 11.05
C ALA A 382 41.15 7.98 11.81
N LYS A 383 41.38 9.22 12.28
CA LYS A 383 42.59 9.60 13.03
C LYS A 383 42.44 9.46 14.55
N THR A 384 41.27 9.02 15.02
CA THR A 384 40.95 8.93 16.45
C THR A 384 40.84 7.47 16.88
N THR A 385 40.95 7.22 18.19
CA THR A 385 40.71 5.90 18.79
C THR A 385 39.25 5.45 18.71
N LEU A 386 38.35 6.34 18.25
CA LEU A 386 36.95 6.00 18.01
C LEU A 386 36.79 5.10 16.77
N ALA A 387 37.71 5.18 15.80
CA ALA A 387 37.64 4.41 14.56
C ALA A 387 37.47 2.90 14.80
N ASP A 388 38.20 2.33 15.76
CA ASP A 388 38.16 0.89 16.08
C ASP A 388 36.89 0.48 16.84
N LYS A 389 36.14 1.45 17.38
CA LYS A 389 34.91 1.22 18.15
C LYS A 389 33.65 1.37 17.30
N LEU A 390 33.78 1.87 16.07
CA LEU A 390 32.63 2.12 15.22
C LEU A 390 32.08 0.82 14.63
N PRO A 391 30.78 0.53 14.79
CA PRO A 391 30.16 -0.62 14.15
C PRO A 391 30.15 -0.44 12.63
N GLY A 392 30.61 -1.44 11.87
CA GLY A 392 30.58 -1.37 10.40
C GLY A 392 31.67 -0.49 9.76
N GLY A 393 32.61 0.03 10.55
CA GLY A 393 33.78 0.76 10.05
C GLY A 393 33.69 2.28 10.16
N VAL A 394 34.66 2.97 9.55
CA VAL A 394 34.84 4.42 9.68
C VAL A 394 33.90 5.17 8.72
N THR A 395 32.63 5.20 9.08
CA THR A 395 31.58 5.94 8.36
C THR A 395 30.78 6.78 9.36
N CYS A 396 30.26 7.93 8.92
CA CYS A 396 29.42 8.77 9.76
C CYS A 396 28.03 8.14 9.98
N PHE A 397 27.52 7.49 8.93
CA PHE A 397 26.18 6.99 8.82
C PHE A 397 26.21 5.87 7.78
N ASP A 398 25.72 4.71 8.18
CA ASP A 398 25.44 3.60 7.31
C ASP A 398 24.27 2.81 7.94
N VAL A 399 23.47 2.17 7.10
CA VAL A 399 22.31 1.40 7.54
C VAL A 399 22.28 0.09 6.79
N GLU A 400 22.31 -0.99 7.54
CA GLU A 400 22.14 -2.33 7.00
C GLU A 400 20.74 -2.83 7.38
N SER A 401 20.04 -3.42 6.43
CA SER A 401 18.70 -3.94 6.63
C SER A 401 18.63 -5.41 6.27
N THR A 402 18.09 -6.23 7.17
CA THR A 402 17.97 -7.68 6.94
C THR A 402 16.53 -8.14 7.05
N LEU A 403 16.15 -9.06 6.16
CA LEU A 403 14.84 -9.72 6.22
C LEU A 403 14.86 -10.77 7.33
N ARG A 404 13.75 -10.86 8.06
CA ARG A 404 13.53 -11.82 9.13
C ARG A 404 12.51 -12.88 8.71
N VAL A 405 12.37 -13.93 9.51
CA VAL A 405 11.49 -15.08 9.21
C VAL A 405 10.02 -14.65 9.04
N GLY A 406 9.57 -13.60 9.74
CA GLY A 406 8.22 -13.07 9.58
C GLY A 406 7.89 -12.65 8.14
N PHE A 407 8.88 -12.15 7.38
CA PHE A 407 8.71 -11.83 5.97
C PHE A 407 8.36 -13.07 5.13
N LEU A 408 9.09 -14.18 5.33
CA LEU A 408 8.84 -15.42 4.58
C LEU A 408 7.46 -16.01 4.90
N ILE A 409 7.05 -15.94 6.17
CA ILE A 409 5.72 -16.36 6.61
C ILE A 409 4.63 -15.54 5.94
N LEU A 410 4.77 -14.21 5.92
CA LEU A 410 3.81 -13.31 5.28
C LEU A 410 3.78 -13.49 3.75
N ALA A 411 4.95 -13.61 3.10
CA ALA A 411 5.04 -13.85 1.67
C ALA A 411 4.37 -15.16 1.27
N LEU A 412 4.59 -16.24 2.05
CA LEU A 412 3.91 -17.51 1.84
C LEU A 412 2.40 -17.37 2.02
N ALA A 413 1.96 -16.68 3.08
CA ALA A 413 0.54 -16.43 3.32
C ALA A 413 -0.13 -15.71 2.14
N VAL A 414 0.53 -14.68 1.61
CA VAL A 414 0.10 -13.91 0.43
C VAL A 414 -0.01 -14.80 -0.80
N VAL A 415 0.99 -15.64 -1.09
CA VAL A 415 0.96 -16.54 -2.25
C VAL A 415 -0.21 -17.52 -2.15
N ILE A 416 -0.39 -18.15 -0.98
CA ILE A 416 -1.50 -19.08 -0.75
C ILE A 416 -2.85 -18.38 -0.90
N SER A 417 -3.01 -17.20 -0.28
CA SER A 417 -4.24 -16.41 -0.33
C SER A 417 -4.58 -15.98 -1.77
N THR A 418 -3.58 -15.53 -2.51
CA THR A 418 -3.73 -15.09 -3.90
C THR A 418 -4.17 -16.24 -4.79
N ILE A 419 -3.46 -17.36 -4.78
CA ILE A 419 -3.78 -18.52 -5.63
C ILE A 419 -5.16 -19.09 -5.27
N THR A 420 -5.37 -19.39 -3.98
CA THR A 420 -6.60 -20.04 -3.52
C THR A 420 -7.80 -19.12 -3.69
N GLY A 421 -7.66 -17.84 -3.34
CA GLY A 421 -8.70 -16.83 -3.49
C GLY A 421 -9.12 -16.62 -4.95
N HIS A 422 -8.16 -16.54 -5.88
CA HIS A 422 -8.48 -16.46 -7.31
C HIS A 422 -9.24 -17.69 -7.81
N ILE A 423 -8.82 -18.89 -7.41
CA ILE A 423 -9.51 -20.14 -7.80
C ILE A 423 -10.94 -20.16 -7.23
N MET A 424 -11.12 -19.85 -5.94
CA MET A 424 -12.43 -19.83 -5.29
C MET A 424 -13.35 -18.80 -5.94
N MET A 425 -12.90 -17.55 -6.10
CA MET A 425 -13.71 -16.51 -6.74
C MET A 425 -14.05 -16.85 -8.19
N ALA A 426 -13.13 -17.46 -8.96
CA ALA A 426 -13.40 -17.89 -10.33
C ALA A 426 -14.45 -19.01 -10.38
N LYS A 427 -14.37 -20.02 -9.51
CA LYS A 427 -15.37 -21.10 -9.41
C LYS A 427 -16.74 -20.56 -8.97
N CYS A 428 -16.78 -19.72 -7.94
CA CYS A 428 -18.01 -19.09 -7.47
C CYS A 428 -18.63 -18.18 -8.52
N SER A 429 -17.83 -17.37 -9.22
CA SER A 429 -18.30 -16.51 -10.30
C SER A 429 -18.90 -17.33 -11.44
N LYS A 430 -18.23 -18.40 -11.89
CA LYS A 430 -18.79 -19.28 -12.93
C LYS A 430 -20.13 -19.89 -12.53
N ALA A 431 -20.30 -20.35 -11.29
CA ALA A 431 -21.56 -20.96 -10.87
C ALA A 431 -22.70 -19.96 -10.59
N LEU A 432 -22.37 -18.76 -10.12
CA LEU A 432 -23.38 -17.76 -9.74
C LEU A 432 -23.74 -16.79 -10.87
N CYS A 433 -22.85 -16.65 -11.85
CA CYS A 433 -22.91 -15.61 -12.87
C CYS A 433 -22.86 -16.14 -14.31
N ALA A 434 -22.75 -17.46 -14.55
CA ALA A 434 -22.85 -17.99 -15.90
C ALA A 434 -24.26 -17.75 -16.48
N PRO A 435 -24.37 -17.35 -17.76
CA PRO A 435 -25.65 -17.33 -18.44
C PRO A 435 -26.21 -18.76 -18.53
N PRO A 436 -27.54 -18.96 -18.52
CA PRO A 436 -28.13 -20.27 -18.79
C PRO A 436 -27.65 -20.76 -20.17
N ALA A 437 -27.42 -22.07 -20.29
CA ALA A 437 -26.79 -22.72 -21.45
C ALA A 437 -27.50 -22.45 -22.81
N ASP A 438 -28.70 -21.87 -22.79
CA ASP A 438 -29.51 -21.58 -23.97
C ASP A 438 -29.34 -20.14 -24.53
N ALA A 439 -28.48 -19.31 -23.95
CA ALA A 439 -28.31 -17.91 -24.38
C ALA A 439 -27.43 -17.73 -25.64
N ASP A 440 -26.55 -18.69 -25.96
CA ASP A 440 -25.65 -18.61 -27.13
C ASP A 440 -26.35 -18.88 -28.47
N VAL A 441 -27.61 -19.35 -28.49
CA VAL A 441 -28.33 -19.67 -29.74
C VAL A 441 -29.06 -18.45 -30.33
N ARG A 442 -29.06 -17.28 -29.66
CA ARG A 442 -29.80 -16.09 -30.12
C ARG A 442 -28.96 -14.91 -30.58
N GLU A 443 -27.63 -15.02 -30.62
CA GLU A 443 -26.76 -13.95 -31.16
C GLU A 443 -26.40 -14.12 -32.65
N GLU A 444 -26.88 -15.15 -33.34
CA GLU A 444 -26.69 -15.36 -34.80
C GLU A 444 -27.98 -15.22 -35.65
N ALA A 445 -28.95 -14.38 -35.24
CA ALA A 445 -30.13 -14.07 -36.08
C ALA A 445 -30.41 -12.56 -36.21
#